data_AF-A0A497PNC6-F1
#
_entry.id   AF-A0A497PNC6-F1
#
_cell.length_a   1.000
_cell.length_b   1.000
_cell.length_c   1.000
_cell.angle_alpha   90.00
_cell.angle_beta   90.00
_cell.angle_gamma   90.00
#
_symmetry.space_group_name_H-M   'P 1'
#
loop_
_entity.id
_entity.type
_entity.pdbx_description
1 polymer ?
#
loop_
_entity_poly.entity_id
_entity_poly.type
_entity_poly.pdbx_seq_one_letter_code
_entity_poly.pdbx_strand_id
1 'polypeptide(L)'
;GTEIEELATIADTGAAAHGVPPNLVSQEFLSLLSGADLVIAKGQSNVETLPTLQAQLGVVAFYVLRGKCDNIAHALGAKRGDNIVLRWPGE
;
A
#
# COMPACT_ATOMS: atom_id res chain seq x y z
N GLY A 1 3.54 4.69 23.84
CA GLY A 1 3.05 4.12 22.57
C GLY A 1 3.58 4.99 21.45
N THR A 2 3.07 4.83 20.23
CA THR A 2 3.36 5.77 19.13
C THR A 2 2.39 6.95 19.08
N GLU A 3 1.36 6.99 19.93
CA GLU A 3 0.35 8.07 20.03
C GLU A 3 -0.39 8.35 18.70
N ILE A 4 -0.40 7.37 17.81
CA ILE A 4 -0.97 7.50 16.46
C ILE A 4 -2.50 7.47 16.50
N GLU A 5 -3.05 6.81 17.52
CA GLU A 5 -4.46 6.75 17.88
C GLU A 5 -5.06 8.12 18.19
N GLU A 6 -4.26 9.14 18.54
CA GLU A 6 -4.73 10.52 18.73
C GLU A 6 -4.84 11.29 17.40
N LEU A 7 -4.13 10.84 16.37
CA LEU A 7 -4.03 11.50 15.07
C LEU A 7 -4.91 10.86 13.99
N ALA A 8 -5.23 9.57 14.13
CA ALA A 8 -5.97 8.82 13.14
C ALA A 8 -6.77 7.68 13.77
N THR A 9 -7.88 7.31 13.12
CA THR A 9 -8.57 6.05 13.40
C THR A 9 -7.66 4.89 12.99
N ILE A 10 -7.40 3.99 13.93
CA ILE A 10 -6.58 2.81 13.70
C ILE A 10 -7.48 1.63 13.32
N ALA A 11 -7.14 0.98 12.23
CA ALA A 11 -7.84 -0.20 11.72
C ALA A 11 -6.85 -1.31 11.40
N ASP A 12 -7.33 -2.55 11.49
CA ASP A 12 -6.59 -3.75 11.09
C ASP A 12 -6.94 -4.12 9.64
N THR A 13 -6.02 -4.75 8.92
CA THR A 13 -6.30 -5.30 7.58
C THR A 13 -7.16 -6.57 7.65
N GLY A 14 -7.26 -7.18 8.82
CA GLY A 14 -7.85 -8.49 9.07
C GLY A 14 -6.97 -9.66 8.61
N ALA A 15 -5.74 -9.41 8.16
CA ALA A 15 -4.86 -10.41 7.58
C ALA A 15 -3.55 -10.54 8.38
N ALA A 16 -3.23 -11.75 8.83
CA ALA A 16 -1.92 -12.09 9.37
C ALA A 16 -0.88 -12.27 8.24
N ALA A 17 -0.65 -11.21 7.45
CA ALA A 17 0.19 -11.22 6.26
C ALA A 17 0.93 -9.89 6.08
N HIS A 18 2.02 -9.91 5.32
CA HIS A 18 2.67 -8.68 4.87
C HIS A 18 1.90 -8.07 3.69
N GLY A 19 1.62 -6.77 3.78
CA GLY A 19 0.87 -6.06 2.74
C GLY A 19 -0.64 -6.24 2.86
N VAL A 20 -1.34 -6.18 1.73
CA VAL A 20 -2.82 -6.25 1.62
C VAL A 20 -3.25 -7.29 0.57
N PRO A 21 -2.91 -8.58 0.78
CA PRO A 21 -3.28 -9.65 -0.16
C PRO A 21 -4.81 -9.75 -0.33
N PRO A 22 -5.36 -9.61 -1.55
CA PRO A 22 -6.79 -9.45 -1.80
C PRO A 22 -7.69 -10.51 -1.17
N ASN A 23 -7.21 -11.76 -1.07
CA ASN A 23 -7.99 -12.90 -0.60
C ASN A 23 -7.90 -13.14 0.92
N LEU A 24 -7.11 -12.35 1.65
CA LEU A 24 -6.93 -12.55 3.10
C LEU A 24 -7.40 -11.36 3.94
N VAL A 25 -7.57 -10.18 3.35
CA VAL A 25 -8.02 -8.98 4.07
C VAL A 25 -9.51 -9.05 4.38
N SER A 26 -9.93 -8.42 5.48
CA SER A 26 -11.33 -8.44 5.93
C SER A 26 -12.24 -7.58 5.05
N GLN A 27 -13.53 -7.88 5.06
CA GLN A 27 -14.55 -7.06 4.40
C GLN A 27 -14.63 -5.64 4.98
N GLU A 28 -14.38 -5.49 6.27
CA GLU A 28 -14.32 -4.19 6.96
C GLU A 28 -13.17 -3.34 6.39
N PHE A 29 -11.98 -3.94 6.23
CA PHE A 29 -10.84 -3.27 5.62
C PHE A 29 -11.11 -2.89 4.16
N LEU A 30 -11.71 -3.79 3.38
CA LEU A 30 -12.08 -3.50 1.98
C LEU A 30 -13.07 -2.34 1.86
N SER A 31 -14.00 -2.23 2.83
CA SER A 31 -14.98 -1.14 2.85
C SER A 31 -14.35 0.20 3.25
N LEU A 32 -13.38 0.18 4.17
CA LEU A 32 -12.56 1.36 4.49
C LEU A 32 -11.72 1.80 3.29
N LEU A 33 -11.08 0.82 2.61
CA LEU A 33 -10.22 1.08 1.47
C LEU A 33 -11.02 1.67 0.29
N SER A 34 -12.19 1.09 -0.04
CA SER A 34 -13.02 1.55 -1.16
C SER A 34 -13.65 2.93 -0.93
N GLY A 35 -13.86 3.32 0.32
CA GLY A 35 -14.36 4.65 0.69
C GLY A 35 -13.28 5.75 0.73
N ALA A 36 -12.01 5.41 0.51
CA ALA A 36 -10.91 6.37 0.61
C ALA A 36 -10.75 7.20 -0.67
N ASP A 37 -10.69 8.52 -0.53
CA ASP A 37 -10.34 9.42 -1.64
C ASP A 37 -8.88 9.25 -2.10
N LEU A 38 -8.00 8.86 -1.16
CA LEU A 38 -6.56 8.71 -1.36
C LEU A 38 -5.99 7.63 -0.44
N VAL A 39 -5.17 6.75 -1.01
CA VAL A 39 -4.45 5.70 -0.28
C VAL A 39 -2.94 5.97 -0.34
N ILE A 40 -2.27 5.99 0.81
CA ILE A 40 -0.81 6.03 0.90
C ILE A 40 -0.29 4.67 1.36
N ALA A 41 0.16 3.87 0.40
CA ALA A 41 0.70 2.54 0.61
C ALA A 41 2.19 2.60 1.00
N LYS A 42 2.53 2.16 2.22
CA LYS A 42 3.91 2.21 2.71
C LYS A 42 4.63 0.87 2.56
N GLY A 43 5.85 0.89 2.03
CA GLY A 43 6.74 -0.26 2.00
C GLY A 43 6.47 -1.25 0.85
N GLN A 44 7.43 -2.16 0.66
CA GLN A 44 7.50 -3.05 -0.49
C GLN A 44 6.33 -4.03 -0.58
N SER A 45 5.91 -4.66 0.52
CA SER A 45 4.82 -5.64 0.47
C SER A 45 3.48 -5.03 0.03
N ASN A 46 3.25 -3.74 0.30
CA ASN A 46 2.07 -3.04 -0.21
C ASN A 46 2.17 -2.75 -1.71
N VAL A 47 3.37 -2.43 -2.23
CA VAL A 47 3.61 -2.33 -3.69
C VAL A 47 3.28 -3.64 -4.38
N GLU A 48 3.63 -4.76 -3.78
CA GLU A 48 3.43 -6.09 -4.39
C GLU A 48 1.97 -6.58 -4.33
N THR A 49 1.16 -6.09 -3.39
CA THR A 49 -0.16 -6.69 -3.09
C THR A 49 -1.35 -5.76 -3.33
N LEU A 50 -1.22 -4.46 -3.09
CA LEU A 50 -2.31 -3.49 -3.27
C LEU A 50 -2.74 -3.27 -4.72
N PRO A 51 -1.88 -3.29 -5.76
CA PRO A 51 -2.29 -2.91 -7.12
C PRO A 51 -3.51 -3.68 -7.65
N THR A 52 -3.66 -4.95 -7.26
CA THR A 52 -4.84 -5.76 -7.62
C THR A 52 -6.12 -5.20 -7.00
N LEU A 53 -6.12 -4.93 -5.69
CA LEU A 53 -7.27 -4.31 -5.01
C LEU A 53 -7.52 -2.90 -5.52
N GLN A 54 -6.46 -2.14 -5.79
CA GLN A 54 -6.56 -0.80 -6.34
C GLN A 54 -7.35 -0.80 -7.66
N ALA A 55 -7.00 -1.69 -8.59
CA ALA A 55 -7.69 -1.82 -9.86
C ALA A 55 -9.14 -2.29 -9.70
N GLN A 56 -9.41 -3.18 -8.75
CA GLN A 56 -10.76 -3.70 -8.47
C GLN A 56 -11.68 -2.66 -7.83
N LEU A 57 -11.15 -1.85 -6.91
CA LEU A 57 -11.92 -0.87 -6.13
C LEU A 57 -11.93 0.53 -6.77
N GLY A 58 -11.06 0.79 -7.76
CA GLY A 58 -10.98 2.08 -8.43
C GLY A 58 -10.41 3.20 -7.56
N VAL A 59 -9.59 2.86 -6.55
CA VAL A 59 -9.04 3.84 -5.60
C VAL A 59 -7.75 4.48 -6.12
N VAL A 60 -7.51 5.75 -5.73
CA VAL A 60 -6.27 6.46 -6.04
C VAL A 60 -5.21 6.09 -5.01
N ALA A 61 -4.09 5.52 -5.45
CA ALA A 61 -3.02 5.09 -4.55
C ALA A 61 -1.67 5.71 -4.91
N PHE A 62 -0.95 6.13 -3.87
CA PHE A 62 0.47 6.48 -3.92
C PHE A 62 1.27 5.48 -3.09
N TYR A 63 2.39 5.03 -3.63
CA TYR A 63 3.27 4.08 -2.96
C TYR A 63 4.54 4.79 -2.52
N VAL A 64 4.86 4.65 -1.23
CA VAL A 64 6.04 5.27 -0.63
C VAL A 64 6.88 4.19 0.03
N LEU A 65 8.07 3.96 -0.51
CA LEU A 65 8.97 2.91 -0.07
C LEU A 65 10.42 3.29 -0.27
N ARG A 66 11.31 2.47 0.28
CA ARG A 66 12.73 2.47 -0.05
C ARG A 66 13.04 1.23 -0.87
N GLY A 67 13.73 1.39 -2.00
CA GLY A 67 14.17 0.26 -2.83
C GLY A 67 15.19 -0.59 -2.11
N LYS A 68 14.76 -1.63 -1.39
CA LYS A 68 15.68 -2.48 -0.58
C LYS A 68 16.37 -3.57 -1.40
N CYS A 69 15.71 -4.05 -2.45
CA CYS A 69 16.24 -5.04 -3.37
C CYS A 69 16.27 -4.48 -4.80
N ASP A 70 17.25 -4.94 -5.58
CA ASP A 70 17.45 -4.49 -6.95
C ASP A 70 16.24 -4.82 -7.84
N ASN A 71 15.64 -6.00 -7.65
CA ASN A 71 14.49 -6.45 -8.46
C ASN A 71 13.29 -5.50 -8.36
N ILE A 72 12.84 -5.19 -7.14
CA ILE A 72 11.68 -4.30 -6.96
C ILE A 72 12.04 -2.86 -7.32
N ALA A 73 13.23 -2.38 -6.97
CA ALA A 73 13.64 -1.02 -7.32
C ALA A 73 13.63 -0.83 -8.85
N HIS A 74 14.23 -1.75 -9.60
CA HIS A 74 14.25 -1.69 -11.06
C HIS A 74 12.85 -1.83 -11.67
N ALA A 75 11.99 -2.69 -11.12
CA ALA A 75 10.60 -2.82 -11.56
C ALA A 75 9.80 -1.51 -11.41
N LEU A 76 10.21 -0.65 -10.48
CA LEU A 76 9.64 0.68 -10.25
C LEU A 76 10.43 1.80 -10.94
N GLY A 77 11.37 1.49 -11.84
CA GLY A 77 12.19 2.47 -12.55
C GLY A 77 13.22 3.19 -11.67
N ALA A 78 13.52 2.66 -10.49
CA ALA A 78 14.45 3.22 -9.50
C ALA A 78 15.67 2.33 -9.28
N LYS A 79 16.60 2.77 -8.43
CA LYS A 79 17.78 1.98 -8.02
C LYS A 79 17.66 1.53 -6.57
N ARG A 80 18.36 0.46 -6.22
CA ARG A 80 18.47 0.04 -4.83
C ARG A 80 19.07 1.17 -3.99
N GLY A 81 18.42 1.44 -2.85
CA GLY A 81 18.77 2.50 -1.92
C GLY A 81 17.88 3.74 -2.06
N ASP A 82 17.24 3.96 -3.21
CA ASP A 82 16.39 5.12 -3.48
C ASP A 82 15.16 5.15 -2.58
N ASN A 83 14.75 6.36 -2.20
CA ASN A 83 13.42 6.61 -1.65
C ASN A 83 12.49 6.92 -2.81
N ILE A 84 11.40 6.16 -2.92
CA ILE A 84 10.52 6.13 -4.08
C ILE A 84 9.14 6.61 -3.63
N VAL A 85 8.57 7.55 -4.40
CA VAL A 85 7.15 7.92 -4.36
C VAL A 85 6.62 7.75 -5.77
N LEU A 86 5.57 6.93 -5.94
CA LEU A 86 4.93 6.71 -7.24
C LEU A 86 3.42 6.76 -7.11
N ARG A 87 2.74 7.30 -8.13
CA ARG A 87 1.31 7.12 -8.35
C ARG A 87 1.12 5.92 -9.29
N TRP A 88 0.10 5.09 -9.07
CA TRP A 88 -0.18 3.93 -9.94
C TRP A 88 -1.60 3.97 -10.52
N PRO A 89 -1.84 3.50 -11.78
CA PRO A 89 -0.81 3.22 -12.79
C PRO A 89 -0.03 4.49 -13.14
N GLY A 90 1.25 4.33 -13.46
CA GLY A 90 2.23 5.42 -13.51
C GLY A 90 1.84 6.58 -14.42
N GLU A 91 1.58 7.74 -13.79
CA GLU A 91 1.72 9.09 -14.37
C GLU A 91 2.80 9.83 -13.58
#